data_AF-A0A6C1DN74-F1
#
_entry.id   AF-A0A6C1DN74-F1
#
_cell.length_a   1.000
_cell.length_b   1.000
_cell.length_c   1.000
_cell.angle_alpha   90.00
_cell.angle_beta   90.00
_cell.angle_gamma   90.00
#
_symmetry.space_group_name_H-M   'P 1'
#
loop_
_entity.id
_entity.type
_entity.pdbx_description
1 polymer ?
#
loop_
_entity_poly.entity_id
_entity_poly.type
_entity_poly.pdbx_seq_one_letter_code
_entity_poly.pdbx_strand_id
1 'polypeptide(L)'
;MNLLETRRSLLEEMEIIENAIAERIQRNPELYYHYIQESSKVFPDTKLPRSSLIAENKIYKFKKVKRKRKQIILQQHEINIFLRDYQEKQQTFNKINRPEETQEDDKDLPNFERKLQQLEKELKNEDENFKLDINSKKDKYALFSSSSDPSRRTNILSDRARDLDLNEIFTRDEQYGEYMELEQFHSLWLNVIKRGDCSLLQFLDILELFLDDEKYLLTPPMDRKNDRYMAFLLKLSKYVETFFFKSYALLDAAAVENLIKSDFEHSYCRGSLRSEAKGIYCPFCSRWFKTSSVFESHLVGKIHKKNESKRRNFVYSEYKLHRYLKYLKDEFSRTRSFVERKLAFTANERMAEMDILTQKDGQLQEEHLSGKSFDMPLGPDGLPMPYWLYKLHGLDREYRCEICSNKVYNGRRTFERHFNEERHLYHLRCLGIEPSSVFKGITKIKEAQELWKNMQGQSQLTSIAAVPSKPNPSQLKVPTELELEEEDEEGNVMSKKVYDELKKQGLV
;
A
#
# COMPACT_ATOMS: atom_id res chain seq x y z
N MET A 1 -35.04 21.43 -9.84
CA MET A 1 -34.19 20.26 -9.56
C MET A 1 -35.11 19.09 -9.28
N ASN A 2 -35.02 18.00 -10.04
CA ASN A 2 -35.96 16.88 -9.92
C ASN A 2 -35.56 15.99 -8.74
N LEU A 3 -36.47 15.78 -7.78
CA LEU A 3 -36.21 14.97 -6.59
C LEU A 3 -35.91 13.50 -6.94
N LEU A 4 -36.44 13.01 -8.07
CA LEU A 4 -36.20 11.65 -8.56
C LEU A 4 -34.71 11.42 -8.88
N GLU A 5 -34.05 12.34 -9.59
CA GLU A 5 -32.62 12.21 -9.90
C GLU A 5 -31.76 12.30 -8.62
N THR A 6 -32.14 13.18 -7.68
CA THR A 6 -31.43 13.29 -6.40
C THR A 6 -31.53 11.99 -5.61
N ARG A 7 -32.73 11.40 -5.50
CA ARG A 7 -32.95 10.11 -4.83
C ARG A 7 -32.19 8.98 -5.53
N ARG A 8 -32.21 8.93 -6.87
CA ARG A 8 -31.45 7.95 -7.67
C ARG A 8 -29.95 8.04 -7.38
N SER A 9 -29.40 9.25 -7.40
CA SER A 9 -27.97 9.51 -7.16
C SER A 9 -27.55 9.15 -5.74
N LEU A 10 -28.38 9.44 -4.72
CA LEU A 10 -28.12 9.04 -3.33
C LEU A 10 -28.09 7.52 -3.16
N LEU A 11 -29.06 6.81 -3.73
CA LEU A 11 -29.08 5.34 -3.70
C LEU A 11 -27.88 4.74 -4.43
N GLU A 12 -27.51 5.31 -5.57
CA GLU A 12 -26.31 4.90 -6.32
C GLU A 12 -25.03 5.08 -5.51
N GLU A 13 -24.89 6.20 -4.76
CA GLU A 13 -23.73 6.43 -3.90
C GLU A 13 -23.69 5.49 -2.69
N MET A 14 -24.84 5.22 -2.07
CA MET A 14 -24.96 4.25 -0.99
C MET A 14 -24.50 2.85 -1.46
N GLU A 15 -24.95 2.42 -2.64
CA GLU A 15 -24.54 1.15 -3.26
C GLU A 15 -23.03 1.12 -3.57
N ILE A 16 -22.44 2.23 -4.03
CA ILE A 16 -20.99 2.32 -4.28
C ILE A 16 -20.21 2.14 -2.96
N ILE A 17 -20.68 2.73 -1.87
CA ILE A 17 -20.05 2.58 -0.55
C ILE A 17 -20.14 1.12 -0.08
N GLU A 18 -21.31 0.47 -0.19
CA GLU A 18 -21.49 -0.93 0.17
C GLU A 18 -20.55 -1.86 -0.62
N ASN A 19 -20.43 -1.63 -1.92
CA ASN A 19 -19.50 -2.38 -2.76
C ASN A 19 -18.04 -2.17 -2.34
N ALA A 20 -17.65 -0.93 -2.00
CA ALA A 20 -16.29 -0.60 -1.60
C ALA A 20 -15.89 -1.25 -0.25
N ILE A 21 -16.81 -1.28 0.74
CA ILE A 21 -16.56 -1.97 2.01
C ILE A 21 -16.59 -3.49 1.84
N ALA A 22 -17.47 -4.01 0.98
CA ALA A 22 -17.56 -5.44 0.69
C ALA A 22 -16.28 -5.95 0.01
N GLU A 23 -15.72 -5.20 -0.94
CA GLU A 23 -14.44 -5.52 -1.58
C GLU A 23 -13.31 -5.61 -0.54
N ARG A 24 -13.27 -4.67 0.42
CA ARG A 24 -12.29 -4.65 1.53
C ARG A 24 -12.40 -5.89 2.42
N ILE A 25 -13.61 -6.26 2.81
CA ILE A 25 -13.86 -7.48 3.58
C ILE A 25 -13.49 -8.72 2.76
N GLN A 26 -13.75 -8.72 1.44
CA GLN A 26 -13.41 -9.84 0.55
C GLN A 26 -11.89 -10.06 0.43
N ARG A 27 -11.11 -8.99 0.27
CA ARG A 27 -9.63 -9.07 0.17
C ARG A 27 -8.98 -9.50 1.48
N ASN A 28 -9.51 -9.03 2.61
CA ASN A 28 -9.02 -9.38 3.95
C ASN A 28 -10.19 -9.62 4.93
N PRO A 29 -10.66 -10.88 5.06
CA PRO A 29 -11.78 -11.26 5.93
C PRO A 29 -11.57 -10.89 7.40
N GLU A 30 -10.30 -10.80 7.82
CA GLU A 30 -9.93 -10.38 9.16
C GLU A 30 -10.48 -9.00 9.54
N LEU A 31 -10.73 -8.08 8.59
CA LEU A 31 -11.38 -6.80 8.91
C LEU A 31 -12.72 -6.98 9.61
N TYR A 32 -13.52 -7.93 9.11
CA TYR A 32 -14.82 -8.29 9.68
C TYR A 32 -14.65 -9.23 10.88
N TYR A 33 -13.76 -10.23 10.80
CA TYR A 33 -13.58 -11.19 11.90
C TYR A 33 -13.06 -10.52 13.17
N HIS A 34 -12.08 -9.62 13.06
CA HIS A 34 -11.57 -8.87 14.20
C HIS A 34 -12.69 -8.06 14.88
N TYR A 35 -13.50 -7.36 14.08
CA TYR A 35 -14.64 -6.59 14.56
C TYR A 35 -15.72 -7.47 15.22
N ILE A 36 -16.18 -8.52 14.53
CA ILE A 36 -17.33 -9.32 14.99
C ILE A 36 -17.00 -10.15 16.24
N GLN A 37 -15.73 -10.55 16.40
CA GLN A 37 -15.28 -11.20 17.62
C GLN A 37 -15.42 -10.28 18.83
N GLU A 38 -15.01 -9.02 18.71
CA GLU A 38 -15.17 -8.06 19.80
C GLU A 38 -16.64 -7.69 20.02
N SER A 39 -17.39 -7.50 18.93
CA SER A 39 -18.85 -7.28 18.99
C SER A 39 -19.57 -8.39 19.75
N SER A 40 -19.12 -9.65 19.67
CA SER A 40 -19.74 -10.77 20.39
C SER A 40 -19.55 -10.75 21.89
N LYS A 41 -18.47 -10.12 22.38
CA LYS A 41 -18.25 -9.93 23.81
C LYS A 41 -19.13 -8.83 24.38
N VAL A 42 -19.47 -7.83 23.56
CA VAL A 42 -20.31 -6.70 23.94
C VAL A 42 -21.80 -7.03 23.79
N PHE A 43 -22.18 -7.65 22.67
CA PHE A 43 -23.53 -8.02 22.29
C PHE A 43 -23.63 -9.55 22.12
N PRO A 44 -24.05 -10.29 23.18
CA PRO A 44 -24.03 -11.75 23.19
C PRO A 44 -24.94 -12.44 22.17
N ASP A 45 -25.89 -11.71 21.59
CA ASP A 45 -26.83 -12.18 20.57
C ASP A 45 -26.22 -12.25 19.17
N THR A 46 -25.06 -11.61 18.96
CA THR A 46 -24.39 -11.59 17.66
C THR A 46 -23.85 -12.97 17.28
N LYS A 47 -24.19 -13.41 16.06
CA LYS A 47 -23.76 -14.72 15.54
C LYS A 47 -22.37 -14.63 14.94
N LEU A 48 -21.45 -15.42 15.48
CA LEU A 48 -20.08 -15.53 15.00
C LEU A 48 -19.96 -16.48 13.81
N PRO A 49 -19.06 -16.19 12.84
CA PRO A 49 -18.64 -17.14 11.83
C PRO A 49 -17.99 -18.40 12.44
N ARG A 50 -17.92 -19.49 11.66
CA ARG A 50 -17.24 -20.73 12.10
C ARG A 50 -15.76 -20.45 12.39
N SER A 51 -15.23 -21.04 13.46
CA SER A 51 -13.82 -20.87 13.87
C SER A 51 -12.81 -21.24 12.78
N SER A 52 -13.12 -22.22 11.93
CA SER A 52 -12.27 -22.61 10.80
C SER A 52 -12.16 -21.51 9.72
N LEU A 53 -13.17 -20.66 9.55
CA LEU A 53 -13.12 -19.52 8.63
C LEU A 53 -12.21 -18.42 9.17
N ILE A 54 -12.30 -18.16 10.48
CA ILE A 54 -11.51 -17.16 11.19
C ILE A 54 -10.03 -17.55 11.19
N ALA A 55 -9.72 -18.78 11.61
CA ALA A 55 -8.35 -19.27 11.73
C ALA A 55 -7.62 -19.35 10.37
N GLU A 56 -8.33 -19.76 9.32
CA GLU A 56 -7.76 -19.88 7.98
C GLU A 56 -7.85 -18.59 7.14
N ASN A 57 -8.36 -17.50 7.73
CA ASN A 57 -8.61 -16.21 7.08
C ASN A 57 -9.31 -16.37 5.72
N LYS A 58 -10.47 -17.06 5.70
CA LYS A 58 -11.24 -17.32 4.47
C LYS A 58 -12.73 -17.10 4.72
N ILE A 59 -13.42 -16.50 3.75
CA ILE A 59 -14.88 -16.34 3.80
C ILE A 59 -15.61 -17.61 3.34
N TYR A 60 -15.12 -18.22 2.27
CA TYR A 60 -15.76 -19.38 1.66
C TYR A 60 -14.72 -20.49 1.38
N LYS A 61 -14.09 -20.48 0.20
CA LYS A 61 -13.10 -21.49 -0.19
C LYS A 61 -11.66 -20.98 -0.10
N PHE A 62 -11.39 -19.80 -0.65
CA PHE A 62 -10.03 -19.28 -0.80
C PHE A 62 -9.52 -18.60 0.48
N LYS A 63 -8.42 -19.14 1.03
CA LYS A 63 -7.64 -18.53 2.13
C LYS A 63 -6.99 -17.24 1.66
N LYS A 64 -7.03 -16.20 2.49
CA LYS A 64 -6.46 -14.88 2.20
C LYS A 64 -5.20 -14.66 3.02
N VAL A 65 -4.26 -13.91 2.44
CA VAL A 65 -2.99 -13.59 3.10
C VAL A 65 -3.27 -12.74 4.33
N LYS A 66 -2.66 -13.12 5.45
CA LYS A 66 -2.73 -12.37 6.71
C LYS A 66 -2.07 -11.00 6.55
N ARG A 67 -2.70 -9.95 7.07
CA ARG A 67 -2.18 -8.57 6.99
C ARG A 67 -1.57 -8.12 8.31
N LYS A 68 -0.67 -7.13 8.23
CA LYS A 68 -0.08 -6.46 9.40
C LYS A 68 -1.19 -5.69 10.15
N ARG A 69 -1.07 -5.56 11.47
CA ARG A 69 -2.08 -4.90 12.32
C ARG A 69 -2.38 -3.46 11.88
N LYS A 70 -1.34 -2.66 11.61
CA LYS A 70 -1.47 -1.28 11.10
C LYS A 70 -2.42 -1.19 9.91
N GLN A 71 -2.25 -2.08 8.93
CA GLN A 71 -3.07 -2.11 7.72
C GLN A 71 -4.55 -2.49 8.00
N ILE A 72 -4.79 -3.40 8.95
CA ILE A 72 -6.15 -3.81 9.36
C ILE A 72 -6.86 -2.62 9.99
N ILE A 73 -6.24 -2.00 10.99
CA ILE A 73 -6.81 -0.86 11.71
C ILE A 73 -7.02 0.33 10.77
N LEU A 74 -6.12 0.54 9.80
CA LEU A 74 -6.22 1.61 8.81
C LEU A 74 -7.48 1.46 7.96
N GLN A 75 -7.68 0.26 7.40
CA GLN A 75 -8.89 -0.05 6.62
C GLN A 75 -10.16 0.00 7.48
N GLN A 76 -10.09 -0.36 8.76
CA GLN A 76 -11.24 -0.23 9.66
C GLN A 76 -11.62 1.24 9.89
N HIS A 77 -10.65 2.14 10.06
CA HIS A 77 -10.92 3.57 10.18
C HIS A 77 -11.43 4.17 8.85
N GLU A 78 -10.89 3.73 7.72
CA GLU A 78 -11.39 4.10 6.39
C GLU A 78 -12.86 3.65 6.21
N ILE A 79 -13.18 2.39 6.51
CA ILE A 79 -14.56 1.87 6.47
C ILE A 79 -15.46 2.65 7.45
N ASN A 80 -14.96 3.04 8.62
CA ASN A 80 -15.74 3.85 9.56
C ASN A 80 -16.14 5.21 8.96
N ILE A 81 -15.26 5.85 8.19
CA ILE A 81 -15.61 7.07 7.45
C ILE A 81 -16.64 6.77 6.36
N PHE A 82 -16.51 5.64 5.66
CA PHE A 82 -17.47 5.26 4.62
C PHE A 82 -18.86 4.99 5.20
N LEU A 83 -18.94 4.33 6.35
CA LEU A 83 -20.20 4.10 7.06
C LEU A 83 -20.83 5.41 7.53
N ARG A 84 -20.01 6.41 7.93
CA ARG A 84 -20.50 7.75 8.26
C ARG A 84 -21.09 8.46 7.04
N ASP A 85 -20.40 8.41 5.91
CA ASP A 85 -20.90 8.96 4.64
C ASP A 85 -22.21 8.27 4.23
N TYR A 86 -22.30 6.95 4.41
CA TYR A 86 -23.50 6.17 4.15
C TYR A 86 -24.67 6.62 5.03
N GLN A 87 -24.46 6.76 6.34
CA GLN A 87 -25.47 7.22 7.29
C GLN A 87 -25.96 8.64 6.97
N GLU A 88 -25.06 9.54 6.59
CA GLU A 88 -25.42 10.91 6.18
C GLU A 88 -26.28 10.90 4.91
N LYS A 89 -25.88 10.15 3.89
CA LYS A 89 -26.65 9.99 2.64
C LYS A 89 -28.01 9.34 2.91
N GLN A 90 -28.07 8.30 3.73
CA GLN A 90 -29.31 7.66 4.13
C GLN A 90 -30.25 8.63 4.89
N GLN A 91 -29.69 9.48 5.77
CA GLN A 91 -30.47 10.47 6.49
C GLN A 91 -31.05 11.54 5.55
N THR A 92 -30.25 12.04 4.59
CA THR A 92 -30.75 12.99 3.57
C THR A 92 -31.80 12.36 2.67
N PHE A 93 -31.60 11.11 2.25
CA PHE A 93 -32.58 10.34 1.48
C PHE A 93 -33.91 10.21 2.25
N ASN A 94 -33.87 9.83 3.52
CA ASN A 94 -35.08 9.68 4.35
C ASN A 94 -35.84 11.01 4.56
N LYS A 95 -35.14 12.15 4.56
CA LYS A 95 -35.77 13.48 4.62
C LYS A 95 -36.43 13.85 3.30
N ILE A 96 -35.79 13.54 2.17
CA ILE A 96 -36.29 13.83 0.81
C ILE A 96 -37.44 12.88 0.42
N ASN A 97 -37.38 11.63 0.87
CA ASN A 97 -38.37 10.59 0.57
C ASN A 97 -39.60 10.65 1.48
N ARG A 98 -39.78 11.72 2.28
CA ARG A 98 -41.00 11.88 3.07
C ARG A 98 -42.20 11.95 2.11
N PRO A 99 -43.27 11.19 2.38
CA PRO A 99 -44.51 11.33 1.65
C PRO A 99 -45.22 12.59 2.14
N GLU A 100 -44.68 13.76 1.80
CA GLU A 100 -45.52 14.95 1.68
C GLU A 100 -46.31 14.74 0.39
N GLU A 101 -47.63 14.53 0.53
CA GLU A 101 -48.66 14.56 -0.50
C GLU A 101 -48.08 14.74 -1.91
N THR A 102 -47.59 13.66 -2.53
CA THR A 102 -47.53 13.62 -3.98
C THR A 102 -48.97 13.80 -4.41
N GLN A 103 -49.32 15.05 -4.74
CA GLN A 103 -50.39 15.35 -5.67
C GLN A 103 -50.25 14.28 -6.75
N GLU A 104 -51.31 13.50 -6.93
CA GLU A 104 -51.41 12.52 -8.02
C GLU A 104 -51.35 13.31 -9.34
N ASP A 105 -50.16 13.75 -9.71
CA ASP A 105 -49.89 14.49 -10.94
C ASP A 105 -50.10 13.56 -12.16
N ASP A 106 -50.20 12.25 -11.95
CA ASP A 106 -50.53 11.25 -12.97
C ASP A 106 -51.90 11.46 -13.65
N LYS A 107 -52.71 12.42 -13.18
CA LYS A 107 -54.01 12.74 -13.78
C LYS A 107 -53.94 13.68 -15.00
N ASP A 108 -52.82 14.34 -15.28
CA ASP A 108 -52.75 15.38 -16.33
C ASP A 108 -51.57 15.21 -17.31
N LEU A 109 -51.54 14.05 -17.99
CA LEU A 109 -50.57 13.66 -19.02
C LEU A 109 -50.22 14.76 -20.06
N PRO A 110 -51.19 15.57 -20.55
CA PRO A 110 -50.90 16.65 -21.51
C PRO A 110 -50.03 17.77 -20.93
N ASN A 111 -50.10 18.02 -19.63
CA ASN A 111 -49.28 19.04 -18.97
C ASN A 111 -47.84 18.55 -18.76
N PHE A 112 -47.67 17.26 -18.44
CA PHE A 112 -46.35 16.61 -18.39
C PHE A 112 -45.64 16.65 -19.73
N GLU A 113 -46.35 16.35 -20.81
CA GLU A 113 -45.79 16.37 -22.16
C GLU A 113 -45.26 17.77 -22.52
N ARG A 114 -46.02 18.84 -22.23
CA ARG A 114 -45.56 20.22 -22.44
C ARG A 114 -44.32 20.57 -21.62
N LYS A 115 -44.24 20.09 -20.38
CA LYS A 115 -43.06 20.30 -19.52
C LYS A 115 -41.84 19.53 -20.01
N LEU A 116 -42.04 18.32 -20.54
CA LEU A 116 -40.98 17.54 -21.18
C LEU A 116 -40.43 18.29 -22.41
N GLN A 117 -41.30 18.71 -23.33
CA GLN A 117 -40.89 19.50 -24.50
C GLN A 117 -40.14 20.78 -24.13
N GLN A 118 -40.55 21.45 -23.04
CA GLN A 118 -39.87 22.63 -22.53
C GLN A 118 -38.43 22.33 -22.10
N LEU A 119 -38.22 21.23 -21.38
CA LEU A 119 -36.87 20.80 -20.96
C LEU A 119 -36.04 20.35 -22.17
N GLU A 120 -36.62 19.62 -23.12
CA GLU A 120 -35.92 19.20 -24.34
C GLU A 120 -35.45 20.38 -25.19
N LYS A 121 -36.22 21.48 -25.22
CA LYS A 121 -35.78 22.73 -25.86
C LYS A 121 -34.62 23.38 -25.11
N GLU A 122 -34.65 23.37 -23.78
CA GLU A 122 -33.58 23.92 -22.94
C GLU A 122 -32.29 23.09 -23.03
N LEU A 123 -32.38 21.77 -23.23
CA LEU A 123 -31.23 20.89 -23.44
C LEU A 123 -30.46 21.17 -24.75
N LYS A 124 -31.00 22.00 -25.65
CA LYS A 124 -30.28 22.49 -26.85
C LYS A 124 -29.33 23.65 -26.55
N ASN A 125 -29.35 24.16 -25.32
CA ASN A 125 -28.39 25.16 -24.88
C ASN A 125 -26.96 24.58 -24.95
N GLU A 126 -25.99 25.40 -25.37
CA GLU A 126 -24.57 25.03 -25.48
C GLU A 126 -24.29 23.82 -26.38
N ASP A 127 -24.86 23.81 -27.59
CA ASP A 127 -24.64 22.76 -28.61
C ASP A 127 -23.15 22.57 -28.98
N GLU A 128 -22.32 23.62 -28.84
CA GLU A 128 -20.87 23.58 -29.08
C GLU A 128 -20.04 23.25 -27.82
N ASN A 129 -20.58 22.46 -26.88
CA ASN A 129 -19.83 22.00 -25.70
C ASN A 129 -19.03 20.71 -25.97
N PHE A 130 -17.91 20.84 -26.67
CA PHE A 130 -17.01 19.71 -27.00
C PHE A 130 -16.23 19.22 -25.78
N LYS A 131 -16.90 18.49 -24.89
CA LYS A 131 -16.34 17.89 -23.68
C LYS A 131 -16.73 16.42 -23.57
N LEU A 132 -15.76 15.56 -23.29
CA LEU A 132 -16.03 14.18 -22.88
C LEU A 132 -16.47 14.14 -21.40
N ASP A 133 -17.68 13.64 -21.13
CA ASP A 133 -18.14 13.36 -19.77
C ASP A 133 -18.31 11.86 -19.56
N ILE A 134 -17.32 11.26 -18.91
CA ILE A 134 -17.31 9.85 -18.49
C ILE A 134 -17.17 9.78 -16.96
N ASN A 135 -17.36 10.90 -16.26
CA ASN A 135 -16.84 11.06 -14.90
C ASN A 135 -17.86 10.68 -13.82
N SER A 136 -19.16 10.83 -14.05
CA SER A 136 -20.19 10.68 -12.99
C SER A 136 -20.04 9.39 -12.15
N LYS A 137 -20.02 8.21 -12.77
CA LYS A 137 -19.83 6.94 -12.04
C LYS A 137 -18.38 6.58 -11.81
N LYS A 138 -17.47 6.96 -12.72
CA LYS A 138 -16.05 6.59 -12.66
C LYS A 138 -15.34 7.28 -11.52
N ASP A 139 -15.63 8.57 -11.34
CA ASP A 139 -15.08 9.38 -10.25
C ASP A 139 -15.58 8.88 -8.90
N LYS A 140 -16.89 8.66 -8.75
CA LYS A 140 -17.46 8.07 -7.52
C LYS A 140 -16.88 6.70 -7.21
N TYR A 141 -16.76 5.81 -8.20
CA TYR A 141 -16.16 4.50 -7.98
C TYR A 141 -14.69 4.61 -7.59
N ALA A 142 -13.90 5.44 -8.30
CA ALA A 142 -12.50 5.66 -8.01
C ALA A 142 -12.27 6.27 -6.61
N LEU A 143 -13.16 7.17 -6.18
CA LEU A 143 -13.11 7.85 -4.89
C LEU A 143 -13.12 6.87 -3.69
N PHE A 144 -13.85 5.75 -3.82
CA PHE A 144 -13.99 4.73 -2.77
C PHE A 144 -13.21 3.43 -3.04
N SER A 145 -12.64 3.25 -4.24
CA SER A 145 -11.89 2.04 -4.61
C SER A 145 -10.55 1.94 -3.87
N SER A 146 -9.94 0.75 -3.86
CA SER A 146 -8.61 0.56 -3.29
C SER A 146 -7.52 1.14 -4.20
N SER A 147 -6.54 1.83 -3.63
CA SER A 147 -5.39 2.38 -4.37
C SER A 147 -5.80 3.33 -5.50
N SER A 148 -6.59 4.34 -5.17
CA SER A 148 -7.04 5.39 -6.11
C SER A 148 -5.88 6.25 -6.66
N ASP A 149 -4.70 6.21 -6.03
CA ASP A 149 -3.49 6.90 -6.50
C ASP A 149 -2.90 6.22 -7.75
N PRO A 150 -2.89 6.88 -8.92
CA PRO A 150 -2.58 6.25 -10.20
C PRO A 150 -1.08 6.06 -10.49
N SER A 151 -0.18 6.65 -9.70
CA SER A 151 1.27 6.63 -9.98
C SER A 151 1.91 5.26 -9.70
N ARG A 152 1.47 4.55 -8.66
CA ARG A 152 1.91 3.20 -8.28
C ARG A 152 1.05 2.74 -7.09
N ARG A 153 0.90 1.43 -6.87
CA ARG A 153 0.23 0.80 -5.70
C ARG A 153 0.98 1.07 -4.38
N THR A 154 1.24 2.34 -4.08
CA THR A 154 2.04 2.81 -2.94
C THR A 154 1.18 2.93 -1.70
N ASN A 155 -0.05 3.43 -1.86
CA ASN A 155 -1.00 3.61 -0.78
C ASN A 155 -2.23 2.73 -1.00
N ILE A 156 -2.72 2.17 0.10
CA ILE A 156 -3.92 1.32 0.13
C ILE A 156 -5.18 2.14 0.34
N LEU A 157 -5.07 3.32 0.95
CA LEU A 157 -6.19 4.23 1.17
C LEU A 157 -6.82 4.64 -0.16
N SER A 158 -8.14 4.79 -0.15
CA SER A 158 -8.85 5.42 -1.25
C SER A 158 -8.66 6.93 -1.23
N ASP A 159 -8.98 7.57 -2.35
CA ASP A 159 -8.92 9.04 -2.45
C ASP A 159 -9.80 9.73 -1.40
N ARG A 160 -10.97 9.14 -1.07
CA ARG A 160 -11.86 9.61 0.00
C ARG A 160 -11.16 9.78 1.36
N ALA A 161 -10.21 8.91 1.68
CA ALA A 161 -9.51 8.88 2.96
C ALA A 161 -8.00 9.05 2.79
N ARG A 162 -7.56 9.77 1.75
CA ARG A 162 -6.14 9.93 1.39
C ARG A 162 -5.27 10.53 2.50
N ASP A 163 -5.84 11.42 3.31
CA ASP A 163 -5.16 12.12 4.41
C ASP A 163 -5.35 11.42 5.76
N LEU A 164 -5.88 10.18 5.78
CA LEU A 164 -6.08 9.43 7.01
C LEU A 164 -4.75 8.86 7.50
N ASP A 165 -4.27 9.36 8.64
CA ASP A 165 -3.10 8.84 9.33
C ASP A 165 -3.46 8.23 10.70
N LEU A 166 -3.03 7.00 10.93
CA LEU A 166 -3.21 6.34 12.22
C LEU A 166 -2.25 6.85 13.29
N ASN A 167 -1.12 7.45 12.91
CA ASN A 167 -0.13 7.93 13.87
C ASN A 167 -0.61 9.21 14.60
N GLU A 168 -1.59 9.92 14.04
CA GLU A 168 -2.30 11.00 14.76
C GLU A 168 -3.29 10.46 15.80
N ILE A 169 -3.72 9.20 15.63
CA ILE A 169 -4.75 8.56 16.44
C ILE A 169 -4.10 7.73 17.56
N PHE A 170 -3.08 6.94 17.23
CA PHE A 170 -2.37 6.06 18.16
C PHE A 170 -0.98 6.59 18.47
N THR A 171 -0.59 6.50 19.74
CA THR A 171 0.82 6.65 20.11
C THR A 171 1.61 5.41 19.67
N ARG A 172 2.92 5.58 19.50
CA ARG A 172 3.84 4.50 19.16
C ARG A 172 3.71 3.32 20.14
N ASP A 173 3.60 3.59 21.44
CA ASP A 173 3.60 2.55 22.46
C ASP A 173 2.28 1.74 22.49
N GLU A 174 1.20 2.28 21.93
CA GLU A 174 -0.07 1.55 21.77
C GLU A 174 -0.05 0.55 20.60
N GLN A 175 0.86 0.75 19.62
CA GLN A 175 1.03 -0.13 18.45
C GLN A 175 -0.30 -0.47 17.75
N TYR A 176 -1.11 0.56 17.46
CA TYR A 176 -2.43 0.42 16.81
C TYR A 176 -3.37 -0.53 17.58
N GLY A 177 -3.42 -0.37 18.91
CA GLY A 177 -4.29 -1.13 19.80
C GLY A 177 -3.75 -2.52 20.17
N GLU A 178 -2.46 -2.79 19.96
CA GLU A 178 -1.83 -4.02 20.47
C GLU A 178 -1.65 -3.93 21.99
N TYR A 179 -1.22 -2.76 22.46
CA TYR A 179 -0.97 -2.44 23.86
C TYR A 179 -1.70 -1.14 24.25
N MET A 180 -1.84 -0.91 25.56
CA MET A 180 -2.32 0.34 26.13
C MET A 180 -1.20 1.02 26.93
N GLU A 181 -1.02 2.33 26.74
CA GLU A 181 0.04 3.08 27.39
C GLU A 181 -0.36 3.47 28.82
N LEU A 182 0.00 2.62 29.78
CA LEU A 182 -0.36 2.77 31.20
C LEU A 182 0.75 3.39 32.06
N GLU A 183 1.96 3.59 31.51
CA GLU A 183 3.11 4.19 32.21
C GLU A 183 2.81 5.63 32.66
N GLN A 184 2.21 6.42 31.78
CA GLN A 184 1.77 7.78 32.11
C GLN A 184 0.77 7.80 33.28
N PHE A 185 -0.11 6.79 33.38
CA PHE A 185 -1.04 6.66 34.50
C PHE A 185 -0.38 6.15 35.77
N HIS A 186 0.66 5.32 35.67
CA HIS A 186 1.50 4.95 36.80
C HIS A 186 2.21 6.17 37.40
N SER A 187 2.77 7.05 36.56
CA SER A 187 3.37 8.31 37.00
C SER A 187 2.35 9.21 37.73
N LEU A 188 1.13 9.34 37.19
CA LEU A 188 0.04 10.05 37.86
C LEU A 188 -0.38 9.37 39.16
N TRP A 189 -0.36 8.04 39.20
CA TRP A 189 -0.69 7.25 40.39
C TRP A 189 0.30 7.49 41.53
N LEU A 190 1.60 7.52 41.25
CA LEU A 190 2.64 7.84 42.24
C LEU A 190 2.40 9.20 42.90
N ASN A 191 1.98 10.21 42.12
CA ASN A 191 1.59 11.52 42.63
C ASN A 191 0.31 11.45 43.50
N VAL A 192 -0.67 10.62 43.12
CA VAL A 192 -1.90 10.40 43.90
C VAL A 192 -1.59 9.78 45.26
N ILE A 193 -0.73 8.76 45.32
CA ILE A 193 -0.38 8.05 46.56
C ILE A 193 0.68 8.78 47.41
N LYS A 194 1.40 9.76 46.83
CA LYS A 194 2.47 10.55 47.48
C LYS A 194 3.61 9.69 48.05
N ARG A 195 3.95 8.61 47.36
CA ARG A 195 5.03 7.67 47.73
C ARG A 195 5.53 6.94 46.49
N GLY A 196 6.74 6.39 46.57
CA GLY A 196 7.39 5.62 45.50
C GLY A 196 7.23 4.10 45.61
N ASP A 197 6.46 3.62 46.58
CA ASP A 197 6.40 2.19 46.95
C ASP A 197 5.63 1.32 45.95
N CYS A 198 5.07 1.91 44.89
CA CYS A 198 4.25 1.23 43.90
C CYS A 198 5.02 1.12 42.58
N SER A 199 5.47 -0.08 42.23
CA SER A 199 6.04 -0.37 40.92
C SER A 199 4.97 -0.39 39.82
N LEU A 200 5.39 -0.36 38.55
CA LEU A 200 4.46 -0.45 37.42
C LEU A 200 3.64 -1.74 37.45
N LEU A 201 4.25 -2.89 37.77
CA LEU A 201 3.54 -4.17 37.86
C LEU A 201 2.53 -4.17 39.01
N GLN A 202 2.88 -3.62 40.17
CA GLN A 202 1.94 -3.46 41.28
C GLN A 202 0.79 -2.52 40.92
N PHE A 203 1.05 -1.51 40.08
CA PHE A 203 -0.02 -0.67 39.53
C PHE A 203 -0.92 -1.43 38.57
N LEU A 204 -0.39 -2.33 37.73
CA LEU A 204 -1.22 -3.22 36.92
C LEU A 204 -2.05 -4.18 37.79
N ASP A 205 -1.49 -4.72 38.88
CA ASP A 205 -2.24 -5.52 39.86
C ASP A 205 -3.41 -4.72 40.48
N ILE A 206 -3.23 -3.40 40.68
CA ILE A 206 -4.30 -2.50 41.10
C ILE A 206 -5.39 -2.38 40.01
N LEU A 207 -5.00 -2.29 38.74
CA LEU A 207 -5.97 -2.19 37.64
C LEU A 207 -6.76 -3.49 37.43
N GLU A 208 -6.19 -4.65 37.75
CA GLU A 208 -6.89 -5.94 37.69
C GLU A 208 -8.13 -5.99 38.61
N LEU A 209 -8.18 -5.17 39.67
CA LEU A 209 -9.37 -5.05 40.52
C LEU A 209 -10.60 -4.60 39.73
N PHE A 210 -10.43 -3.85 38.64
CA PHE A 210 -11.51 -3.37 37.78
C PHE A 210 -11.99 -4.41 36.76
N LEU A 211 -11.29 -5.53 36.58
CA LEU A 211 -11.78 -6.64 35.77
C LEU A 211 -12.84 -7.46 36.51
N ASP A 212 -12.85 -7.39 37.83
CA ASP A 212 -13.79 -8.06 38.72
C ASP A 212 -15.01 -7.19 38.99
N ASP A 213 -16.18 -7.81 39.17
CA ASP A 213 -17.45 -7.09 39.35
C ASP A 213 -17.58 -6.44 40.75
N GLU A 214 -16.77 -6.87 41.73
CA GLU A 214 -16.88 -6.45 43.12
C GLU A 214 -15.60 -5.83 43.69
N LYS A 215 -14.41 -6.31 43.29
CA LYS A 215 -13.13 -5.95 43.94
C LYS A 215 -12.83 -4.45 43.91
N TYR A 216 -12.98 -3.77 42.76
CA TYR A 216 -12.75 -2.32 42.70
C TYR A 216 -13.69 -1.50 43.60
N LEU A 217 -14.83 -2.08 44.01
CA LEU A 217 -15.80 -1.47 44.90
C LEU A 217 -15.53 -1.75 46.37
N LEU A 218 -15.18 -2.99 46.70
CA LEU A 218 -15.09 -3.51 48.07
C LEU A 218 -13.67 -3.52 48.61
N THR A 219 -12.67 -3.62 47.73
CA THR A 219 -11.24 -3.56 48.05
C THR A 219 -10.57 -2.45 47.24
N PRO A 220 -11.02 -1.19 47.40
CA PRO A 220 -10.50 -0.11 46.59
C PRO A 220 -9.05 0.22 46.97
N PRO A 221 -8.20 0.61 46.01
CA PRO A 221 -6.78 0.93 46.27
C PRO A 221 -6.59 2.10 47.23
N MET A 222 -7.53 3.05 47.20
CA MET A 222 -7.63 4.22 48.06
C MET A 222 -9.09 4.43 48.43
N ASP A 223 -9.38 5.22 49.46
CA ASP A 223 -10.77 5.58 49.79
C ASP A 223 -11.47 6.18 48.56
N ARG A 224 -12.61 5.59 48.17
CA ARG A 224 -13.39 5.99 46.98
C ARG A 224 -13.97 7.41 47.08
N LYS A 225 -13.89 8.05 48.25
CA LYS A 225 -14.29 9.45 48.45
C LYS A 225 -13.10 10.43 48.44
N ASN A 226 -11.88 9.93 48.26
CA ASN A 226 -10.69 10.76 48.13
C ASN A 226 -10.68 11.52 46.79
N ASP A 227 -10.49 12.83 46.85
CA ASP A 227 -10.56 13.71 45.67
C ASP A 227 -9.48 13.40 44.62
N ARG A 228 -8.23 13.17 45.04
CA ARG A 228 -7.12 12.82 44.12
C ARG A 228 -7.39 11.49 43.41
N TYR A 229 -7.94 10.52 44.14
CA TYR A 229 -8.30 9.23 43.58
C TYR A 229 -9.44 9.36 42.55
N MET A 230 -10.50 10.11 42.88
CA MET A 230 -11.61 10.33 41.95
C MET A 230 -11.16 11.04 40.67
N ALA A 231 -10.32 12.08 40.79
CA ALA A 231 -9.78 12.80 39.65
C ALA A 231 -8.89 11.92 38.75
N PHE A 232 -8.07 11.05 39.36
CA PHE A 232 -7.26 10.08 38.63
C PHE A 232 -8.12 9.08 37.85
N LEU A 233 -9.12 8.49 38.52
CA LEU A 233 -10.00 7.49 37.91
C LEU A 233 -10.81 8.06 36.74
N LEU A 234 -11.22 9.34 36.81
CA LEU A 234 -11.87 10.02 35.69
C LEU A 234 -10.98 10.09 34.45
N LYS A 235 -9.70 10.43 34.63
CA LYS A 235 -8.72 10.49 33.52
C LYS A 235 -8.46 9.11 32.94
N LEU A 236 -8.23 8.11 33.80
CA LEU A 236 -7.98 6.73 33.38
C LEU A 236 -9.20 6.14 32.67
N SER A 237 -10.41 6.32 33.23
CA SER A 237 -11.67 5.89 32.62
C SER A 237 -11.84 6.47 31.22
N LYS A 238 -11.60 7.78 31.06
CA LYS A 238 -11.72 8.42 29.75
C LYS A 238 -10.71 7.88 28.75
N TYR A 239 -9.47 7.65 29.18
CA TYR A 239 -8.44 7.05 28.32
C TYR A 239 -8.86 5.65 27.84
N VAL A 240 -9.25 4.76 28.75
CA VAL A 240 -9.65 3.38 28.41
C VAL A 240 -10.87 3.36 27.48
N GLU A 241 -11.86 4.21 27.72
CA GLU A 241 -13.01 4.39 26.82
C GLU A 241 -12.57 4.84 25.42
N THR A 242 -11.74 5.89 25.32
CA THR A 242 -11.25 6.36 24.02
C THR A 242 -10.42 5.32 23.31
N PHE A 243 -9.55 4.60 24.04
CA PHE A 243 -8.71 3.55 23.51
C PHE A 243 -9.55 2.38 22.97
N PHE A 244 -10.65 2.02 23.63
CA PHE A 244 -11.59 1.00 23.17
C PHE A 244 -12.18 1.36 21.79
N PHE A 245 -12.85 2.50 21.69
CA PHE A 245 -13.49 2.92 20.42
C PHE A 245 -12.48 3.23 19.31
N LYS A 246 -11.28 3.67 19.67
CA LYS A 246 -10.18 3.90 18.75
C LYS A 246 -9.61 2.59 18.20
N SER A 247 -9.47 1.56 19.04
CA SER A 247 -8.98 0.24 18.62
C SER A 247 -10.00 -0.54 17.79
N TYR A 248 -11.29 -0.27 18.00
CA TYR A 248 -12.38 -0.95 17.33
C TYR A 248 -13.29 0.04 16.61
N ALA A 249 -12.82 0.61 15.50
CA ALA A 249 -13.56 1.67 14.79
C ALA A 249 -14.88 1.21 14.14
N LEU A 250 -15.07 -0.10 13.91
CA LEU A 250 -16.24 -0.65 13.22
C LEU A 250 -17.44 -0.94 14.13
N LEU A 251 -17.26 -0.94 15.46
CA LEU A 251 -18.38 -1.10 16.37
C LEU A 251 -19.13 0.23 16.54
N ASP A 252 -20.46 0.14 16.61
CA ASP A 252 -21.29 1.32 16.81
C ASP A 252 -21.10 1.86 18.23
N ALA A 253 -20.36 2.97 18.32
CA ALA A 253 -20.06 3.62 19.59
C ALA A 253 -21.34 3.99 20.36
N ALA A 254 -22.37 4.48 19.66
CA ALA A 254 -23.61 4.91 20.29
C ALA A 254 -24.36 3.72 20.89
N ALA A 255 -24.40 2.57 20.19
CA ALA A 255 -25.01 1.35 20.72
C ALA A 255 -24.33 0.88 22.01
N VAL A 256 -22.98 0.88 22.04
CA VAL A 256 -22.23 0.45 23.23
C VAL A 256 -22.42 1.42 24.40
N GLU A 257 -22.37 2.73 24.14
CA GLU A 257 -22.59 3.76 25.16
C GLU A 257 -24.00 3.65 25.77
N ASN A 258 -25.01 3.47 24.92
CA ASN A 258 -26.39 3.32 25.37
C ASN A 258 -26.58 2.03 26.18
N LEU A 259 -25.97 0.92 25.77
CA LEU A 259 -25.99 -0.35 26.50
C LEU A 259 -25.41 -0.19 27.91
N ILE A 260 -24.21 0.37 28.02
CA ILE A 260 -23.55 0.58 29.33
C ILE A 260 -24.37 1.53 30.20
N LYS A 261 -24.95 2.57 29.60
CA LYS A 261 -25.81 3.51 30.32
C LYS A 261 -27.08 2.84 30.84
N SER A 262 -27.77 2.04 30.03
CA SER A 262 -28.96 1.32 30.48
C SER A 262 -28.64 0.29 31.55
N ASP A 263 -27.52 -0.43 31.42
CA ASP A 263 -27.05 -1.38 32.44
C ASP A 263 -26.74 -0.67 33.77
N PHE A 264 -26.14 0.52 33.69
CA PHE A 264 -25.85 1.35 34.84
C PHE A 264 -27.11 1.81 35.57
N GLU A 265 -28.09 2.33 34.84
CA GLU A 265 -29.32 2.88 35.39
C GLU A 265 -30.27 1.80 35.91
N HIS A 266 -30.43 0.70 35.16
CA HIS A 266 -31.41 -0.35 35.45
C HIS A 266 -30.88 -1.43 36.39
N SER A 267 -29.59 -1.76 36.34
CA SER A 267 -29.01 -2.83 37.15
C SER A 267 -28.09 -2.29 38.24
N TYR A 268 -27.04 -1.56 37.85
CA TYR A 268 -25.97 -1.17 38.78
C TYR A 268 -26.47 -0.27 39.91
N CYS A 269 -27.27 0.76 39.58
CA CYS A 269 -27.87 1.66 40.55
C CYS A 269 -29.02 1.03 41.36
N ARG A 270 -29.56 -0.12 40.92
CA ARG A 270 -30.68 -0.84 41.56
C ARG A 270 -30.24 -2.01 42.42
N GLY A 271 -29.00 -1.97 42.92
CA GLY A 271 -28.49 -3.00 43.82
C GLY A 271 -28.14 -4.31 43.10
N SER A 272 -27.43 -4.20 41.98
CA SER A 272 -26.87 -5.34 41.26
C SER A 272 -25.87 -6.12 42.12
N LEU A 273 -25.06 -5.44 42.95
CA LEU A 273 -24.16 -6.08 43.90
C LEU A 273 -24.90 -6.56 45.14
N ARG A 274 -25.02 -7.89 45.27
CA ARG A 274 -25.73 -8.58 46.34
C ARG A 274 -24.83 -9.59 47.02
N SER A 275 -24.90 -9.65 48.34
CA SER A 275 -24.19 -10.60 49.18
C SER A 275 -25.19 -11.27 50.12
N GLU A 276 -25.16 -12.59 50.21
CA GLU A 276 -26.04 -13.35 51.10
C GLU A 276 -25.88 -12.95 52.57
N ALA A 277 -24.66 -12.57 52.98
CA ALA A 277 -24.37 -12.16 54.36
C ALA A 277 -24.70 -10.69 54.65
N LYS A 278 -24.38 -9.78 53.70
CA LYS A 278 -24.43 -8.32 53.93
C LYS A 278 -25.62 -7.63 53.27
N GLY A 279 -26.37 -8.34 52.42
CA GLY A 279 -27.50 -7.81 51.66
C GLY A 279 -27.07 -7.05 50.40
N ILE A 280 -27.56 -5.84 50.20
CA ILE A 280 -27.38 -5.07 48.95
C ILE A 280 -26.40 -3.91 49.16
N TYR A 281 -25.45 -3.73 48.24
CA TYR A 281 -24.49 -2.62 48.31
C TYR A 281 -24.92 -1.42 47.45
N CYS A 282 -24.73 -0.21 47.97
CA CYS A 282 -24.92 1.03 47.22
C CYS A 282 -23.57 1.67 46.80
N PRO A 283 -23.28 1.80 45.49
CA PRO A 283 -22.03 2.41 45.01
C PRO A 283 -21.85 3.87 45.44
N PHE A 284 -22.93 4.66 45.47
CA PHE A 284 -22.90 6.09 45.83
C PHE A 284 -22.59 6.32 47.31
N CYS A 285 -23.27 5.59 48.19
CA CYS A 285 -23.14 5.74 49.64
C CYS A 285 -21.99 4.92 50.24
N SER A 286 -21.51 3.89 49.53
CA SER A 286 -20.51 2.91 49.99
C SER A 286 -20.96 2.19 51.26
N ARG A 287 -22.20 1.68 51.26
CA ARG A 287 -22.84 1.01 52.40
C ARG A 287 -23.66 -0.19 51.96
N TRP A 288 -23.75 -1.16 52.86
CA TRP A 288 -24.57 -2.36 52.75
C TRP A 288 -25.93 -2.17 53.43
N PHE A 289 -26.95 -2.82 52.91
CA PHE A 289 -28.33 -2.78 53.40
C PHE A 289 -28.89 -4.19 53.53
N LYS A 290 -29.46 -4.52 54.70
CA LYS A 290 -29.87 -5.89 55.06
C LYS A 290 -30.93 -6.49 54.13
N THR A 291 -31.94 -5.71 53.75
CA THR A 291 -33.07 -6.16 52.91
C THR A 291 -33.34 -5.19 51.78
N SER A 292 -33.99 -5.67 50.71
CA SER A 292 -34.37 -4.85 49.56
C SER A 292 -35.30 -3.69 49.94
N SER A 293 -36.20 -3.87 50.91
CA SER A 293 -37.10 -2.81 51.38
C SER A 293 -36.37 -1.63 52.01
N VAL A 294 -35.34 -1.90 52.82
CA VAL A 294 -34.50 -0.85 53.42
C VAL A 294 -33.63 -0.18 52.34
N PHE A 295 -33.17 -0.95 51.34
CA PHE A 295 -32.46 -0.39 50.19
C PHE A 295 -33.35 0.58 49.39
N GLU A 296 -34.55 0.19 48.96
CA GLU A 296 -35.40 1.09 48.16
C GLU A 296 -35.76 2.38 48.92
N SER A 297 -36.08 2.27 50.21
CA SER A 297 -36.36 3.45 51.05
C SER A 297 -35.13 4.35 51.29
N HIS A 298 -33.91 3.80 51.23
CA HIS A 298 -32.69 4.63 51.36
C HIS A 298 -32.42 5.49 50.10
N LEU A 299 -32.81 5.02 48.91
CA LEU A 299 -32.56 5.70 47.63
C LEU A 299 -33.25 7.08 47.59
N VAL A 300 -34.45 7.18 48.15
CA VAL A 300 -35.19 8.45 48.24
C VAL A 300 -34.71 9.35 49.39
N GLY A 301 -33.86 8.83 50.29
CA GLY A 301 -33.37 9.53 51.46
C GLY A 301 -32.43 10.71 51.14
N LYS A 302 -32.40 11.72 52.02
CA LYS A 302 -31.59 12.95 51.84
C LYS A 302 -30.09 12.66 51.64
N ILE A 303 -29.56 11.62 52.27
CA ILE A 303 -28.14 11.23 52.16
C ILE A 303 -27.83 10.68 50.77
N HIS A 304 -28.67 9.77 50.26
CA HIS A 304 -28.48 9.20 48.93
C HIS A 304 -28.58 10.29 47.86
N LYS A 305 -29.64 11.10 47.88
CA LYS A 305 -29.83 12.20 46.92
C LYS A 305 -28.64 13.16 46.86
N LYS A 306 -28.07 13.52 48.02
CA LYS A 306 -26.86 14.35 48.09
C LYS A 306 -25.64 13.66 47.46
N ASN A 307 -25.41 12.40 47.79
CA ASN A 307 -24.25 11.65 47.30
C ASN A 307 -24.35 11.33 45.81
N GLU A 308 -25.53 10.91 45.35
CA GLU A 308 -25.83 10.64 43.96
C GLU A 308 -25.62 11.91 43.13
N SER A 309 -26.21 13.04 43.54
CA SER A 309 -26.07 14.30 42.80
C SER A 309 -24.63 14.82 42.74
N LYS A 310 -23.83 14.63 43.81
CA LYS A 310 -22.43 15.09 43.84
C LYS A 310 -21.45 14.14 43.14
N ARG A 311 -21.65 12.83 43.25
CA ARG A 311 -20.67 11.82 42.79
C ARG A 311 -21.14 11.03 41.56
N ARG A 312 -22.24 11.41 40.91
CA ARG A 312 -22.78 10.71 39.73
C ARG A 312 -21.73 10.48 38.67
N ASN A 313 -21.03 11.54 38.28
CA ASN A 313 -20.04 11.50 37.20
C ASN A 313 -18.88 10.57 37.54
N PHE A 314 -18.42 10.58 38.79
CA PHE A 314 -17.37 9.68 39.25
C PHE A 314 -17.83 8.22 39.23
N VAL A 315 -18.97 7.90 39.86
CA VAL A 315 -19.49 6.53 39.95
C VAL A 315 -19.79 5.96 38.55
N TYR A 316 -20.34 6.78 37.65
CA TYR A 316 -20.55 6.38 36.26
C TYR A 316 -19.23 6.12 35.53
N SER A 317 -18.21 6.96 35.73
CA SER A 317 -16.90 6.76 35.10
C SER A 317 -16.13 5.57 35.68
N GLU A 318 -16.26 5.31 36.98
CA GLU A 318 -15.74 4.10 37.64
C GLU A 318 -16.39 2.83 37.03
N TYR A 319 -17.70 2.87 36.80
CA TYR A 319 -18.42 1.78 36.14
C TYR A 319 -18.02 1.61 34.66
N LYS A 320 -17.85 2.70 33.91
CA LYS A 320 -17.33 2.65 32.53
C LYS A 320 -15.95 2.04 32.48
N LEU A 321 -15.04 2.44 33.39
CA LEU A 321 -13.70 1.87 33.47
C LEU A 321 -13.76 0.35 33.67
N HIS A 322 -14.60 -0.10 34.60
CA HIS A 322 -14.84 -1.52 34.83
C HIS A 322 -15.34 -2.25 33.56
N ARG A 323 -16.39 -1.74 32.90
CA ARG A 323 -16.98 -2.37 31.70
C ARG A 323 -16.01 -2.40 30.53
N TYR A 324 -15.38 -1.27 30.20
CA TYR A 324 -14.44 -1.19 29.07
C TYR A 324 -13.17 -1.99 29.32
N LEU A 325 -12.63 -2.01 30.55
CA LEU A 325 -11.46 -2.83 30.85
C LEU A 325 -11.78 -4.33 30.76
N LYS A 326 -13.02 -4.74 31.09
CA LYS A 326 -13.48 -6.13 30.87
C LYS A 326 -13.54 -6.49 29.38
N TYR A 327 -13.99 -5.57 28.52
CA TYR A 327 -13.94 -5.79 27.07
C TYR A 327 -12.48 -5.87 26.58
N LEU A 328 -11.63 -4.98 27.07
CA LEU A 328 -10.18 -4.92 26.76
C LEU A 328 -9.30 -5.86 27.60
N LYS A 329 -9.87 -6.95 28.15
CA LYS A 329 -9.11 -7.88 29.01
C LYS A 329 -7.91 -8.49 28.27
N ASP A 330 -8.08 -8.75 26.98
CA ASP A 330 -7.05 -9.37 26.14
C ASP A 330 -5.88 -8.39 25.93
N GLU A 331 -6.17 -7.12 25.63
CA GLU A 331 -5.20 -6.04 25.48
C GLU A 331 -4.49 -5.71 26.80
N PHE A 332 -5.23 -5.71 27.90
CA PHE A 332 -4.66 -5.51 29.24
C PHE A 332 -3.65 -6.61 29.57
N SER A 333 -4.02 -7.87 29.34
CA SER A 333 -3.13 -9.03 29.55
C SER A 333 -1.90 -8.97 28.64
N ARG A 334 -2.08 -8.56 27.38
CA ARG A 334 -0.98 -8.38 26.41
C ARG A 334 -0.01 -7.29 26.85
N THR A 335 -0.54 -6.18 27.37
CA THR A 335 0.26 -5.07 27.92
C THR A 335 1.03 -5.49 29.15
N ARG A 336 0.40 -6.22 30.08
CA ARG A 336 1.09 -6.78 31.24
C ARG A 336 2.25 -7.68 30.84
N SER A 337 2.01 -8.61 29.92
CA SER A 337 3.06 -9.49 29.39
C SER A 337 4.20 -8.70 28.74
N PHE A 338 3.90 -7.64 27.98
CA PHE A 338 4.91 -6.77 27.41
C PHE A 338 5.75 -6.05 28.46
N VAL A 339 5.12 -5.53 29.53
CA VAL A 339 5.83 -4.91 30.65
C VAL A 339 6.77 -5.89 31.34
N GLU A 340 6.30 -7.10 31.63
CA GLU A 340 7.11 -8.16 32.26
C GLU A 340 8.32 -8.53 31.38
N ARG A 341 8.12 -8.69 30.07
CA ARG A 341 9.21 -8.94 29.11
C ARG A 341 10.21 -7.78 29.08
N LYS A 342 9.73 -6.54 28.92
CA LYS A 342 10.57 -5.33 28.83
C LYS A 342 11.39 -5.10 30.09
N LEU A 343 10.84 -5.47 31.25
CA LEU A 343 11.53 -5.41 32.54
C LEU A 343 12.63 -6.46 32.64
N ALA A 344 12.41 -7.67 32.12
CA ALA A 344 13.37 -8.78 32.14
C ALA A 344 14.52 -8.64 31.12
N PHE A 345 14.40 -7.74 30.15
CA PHE A 345 15.42 -7.54 29.12
C PHE A 345 16.72 -6.92 29.62
N THR A 346 17.82 -7.31 28.96
CA THR A 346 19.10 -6.61 28.98
C THR A 346 19.02 -5.26 28.26
N ALA A 347 20.04 -4.41 28.39
CA ALA A 347 20.06 -3.10 27.75
C ALA A 347 19.94 -3.19 26.22
N ASN A 348 20.66 -4.13 25.59
CA ASN A 348 20.66 -4.32 24.14
C ASN A 348 19.33 -4.87 23.64
N GLU A 349 18.75 -5.85 24.32
CA GLU A 349 17.43 -6.41 23.99
C GLU A 349 16.34 -5.35 24.10
N ARG A 350 16.40 -4.49 25.14
CA ARG A 350 15.45 -3.39 25.30
C ARG A 350 15.56 -2.37 24.16
N MET A 351 16.78 -1.98 23.77
CA MET A 351 16.98 -1.07 22.63
C MET A 351 16.44 -1.67 21.34
N ALA A 352 16.77 -2.93 21.05
CA ALA A 352 16.28 -3.63 19.86
C ALA A 352 14.75 -3.75 19.83
N GLU A 353 14.09 -4.03 20.96
CA GLU A 353 12.62 -4.06 21.01
C GLU A 353 12.04 -2.66 20.75
N MET A 354 12.63 -1.59 21.29
CA MET A 354 12.17 -0.22 21.00
C MET A 354 12.35 0.16 19.53
N ASP A 355 13.43 -0.31 18.88
CA ASP A 355 13.65 -0.13 17.45
C ASP A 355 12.57 -0.86 16.63
N ILE A 356 12.19 -2.08 17.02
CA ILE A 356 11.11 -2.85 16.36
C ILE A 356 9.77 -2.10 16.47
N LEU A 357 9.43 -1.57 17.64
CA LEU A 357 8.19 -0.80 17.84
C LEU A 357 8.19 0.49 17.00
N THR A 358 9.34 1.16 16.93
CA THR A 358 9.51 2.39 16.14
C THR A 358 9.43 2.10 14.64
N GLN A 359 10.01 0.99 14.16
CA GLN A 359 9.89 0.58 12.77
C GLN A 359 8.45 0.21 12.39
N LYS A 360 7.72 -0.48 13.27
CA LYS A 360 6.30 -0.79 13.04
C LYS A 360 5.45 0.49 12.95
N ASP A 361 5.82 1.52 13.70
CA ASP A 361 5.13 2.81 13.70
C ASP A 361 5.42 3.62 12.41
N GLY A 362 6.65 3.57 11.92
CA GLY A 362 7.10 4.26 10.70
C GLY A 362 6.80 3.55 9.37
N GLN A 363 6.65 2.21 9.35
CA GLN A 363 6.45 1.48 8.09
C GLN A 363 5.01 1.55 7.58
N LEU A 364 4.74 2.53 6.71
CA LEU A 364 3.71 2.42 5.66
C LEU A 364 4.28 2.10 4.28
N GLN A 365 5.60 2.08 4.11
CA GLN A 365 6.21 1.66 2.85
C GLN A 365 6.38 0.15 2.88
N GLU A 366 5.59 -0.55 2.05
CA GLU A 366 5.92 -1.91 1.65
C GLU A 366 7.36 -1.88 1.12
N GLU A 367 8.28 -2.55 1.83
CA GLU A 367 9.47 -3.11 1.19
C GLU A 367 8.97 -4.13 0.17
N HIS A 368 8.58 -3.63 -1.00
CA HIS A 368 8.52 -4.48 -2.16
C HIS A 368 9.93 -5.00 -2.36
N LEU A 369 10.08 -6.32 -2.25
CA LEU A 369 11.05 -7.05 -3.06
C LEU A 369 10.86 -6.51 -4.47
N SER A 370 11.73 -5.57 -4.84
CA SER A 370 12.00 -5.23 -6.22
C SER A 370 12.40 -6.57 -6.83
N GLY A 371 11.43 -7.21 -7.47
CA GLY A 371 11.70 -8.22 -8.48
C GLY A 371 12.53 -7.49 -9.49
N LYS A 372 13.86 -7.52 -9.29
CA LYS A 372 14.82 -7.13 -10.30
C LYS A 372 14.41 -7.93 -11.51
N SER A 373 13.80 -7.26 -12.46
CA SER A 373 13.68 -7.74 -13.82
C SER A 373 15.12 -7.96 -14.25
N PHE A 374 15.61 -9.19 -14.09
CA PHE A 374 16.88 -9.58 -14.65
C PHE A 374 16.68 -9.42 -16.15
N ASP A 375 17.36 -8.45 -16.73
CA ASP A 375 17.40 -8.19 -18.16
C ASP A 375 18.17 -9.36 -18.79
N MET A 376 17.47 -10.50 -18.89
CA MET A 376 18.04 -11.79 -19.24
C MET A 376 17.87 -11.99 -20.74
N PRO A 377 18.94 -12.33 -21.48
CA PRO A 377 18.87 -12.47 -22.92
C PRO A 377 17.80 -13.49 -23.32
N LEU A 378 16.92 -13.07 -24.23
CA LEU A 378 15.84 -13.89 -24.77
C LEU A 378 16.43 -14.92 -25.74
N GLY A 379 15.99 -16.16 -25.61
CA GLY A 379 16.35 -17.23 -26.53
C GLY A 379 15.63 -17.11 -27.89
N PRO A 380 15.98 -17.96 -28.87
CA PRO A 380 15.29 -18.02 -30.16
C PRO A 380 13.79 -18.34 -30.05
N ASP A 381 13.35 -18.90 -28.92
CA ASP A 381 11.94 -19.19 -28.61
C ASP A 381 11.20 -18.02 -27.91
N GLY A 382 11.85 -16.86 -27.71
CA GLY A 382 11.28 -15.70 -27.04
C GLY A 382 11.16 -15.81 -25.51
N LEU A 383 11.67 -16.90 -24.92
CA LEU A 383 11.71 -17.13 -23.48
C LEU A 383 13.07 -16.73 -22.86
N PRO A 384 13.11 -16.29 -21.58
CA PRO A 384 14.37 -15.96 -20.90
C PRO A 384 15.29 -17.19 -20.80
N MET A 385 16.54 -17.07 -21.28
CA MET A 385 17.48 -18.18 -21.21
C MET A 385 17.98 -18.42 -19.78
N PRO A 386 18.10 -19.68 -19.32
CA PRO A 386 18.70 -20.02 -18.03
C PRO A 386 20.12 -19.45 -17.85
N TYR A 387 20.45 -19.04 -16.63
CA TYR A 387 21.72 -18.37 -16.28
C TYR A 387 22.98 -19.11 -16.74
N TRP A 388 23.01 -20.41 -16.50
CA TRP A 388 24.12 -21.29 -16.88
C TRP A 388 24.25 -21.42 -18.41
N LEU A 389 23.12 -21.37 -19.14
CA LEU A 389 23.08 -21.60 -20.57
C LEU A 389 23.62 -20.39 -21.35
N TYR A 390 23.25 -19.17 -20.95
CA TYR A 390 23.81 -17.98 -21.61
C TYR A 390 25.29 -17.77 -21.26
N LYS A 391 25.74 -18.16 -20.06
CA LYS A 391 27.16 -18.19 -19.69
C LYS A 391 27.95 -19.24 -20.46
N LEU A 392 27.40 -20.43 -20.64
CA LEU A 392 28.00 -21.50 -21.44
C LEU A 392 28.12 -21.10 -22.91
N HIS A 393 27.10 -20.45 -23.46
CA HIS A 393 27.12 -19.90 -24.83
C HIS A 393 27.93 -18.59 -24.96
N GLY A 394 28.44 -18.05 -23.86
CA GLY A 394 29.29 -16.87 -23.82
C GLY A 394 28.58 -15.55 -24.15
N LEU A 395 27.25 -15.50 -24.06
CA LEU A 395 26.40 -14.32 -24.31
C LEU A 395 26.59 -13.21 -23.26
N ASP A 396 27.16 -13.54 -22.10
CA ASP A 396 27.42 -12.63 -20.97
C ASP A 396 28.66 -11.74 -21.16
N ARG A 397 29.39 -11.91 -22.28
CA ARG A 397 30.63 -11.20 -22.53
C ARG A 397 30.42 -10.16 -23.62
N GLU A 398 30.58 -8.90 -23.25
CA GLU A 398 30.49 -7.76 -24.15
C GLU A 398 31.74 -7.69 -25.05
N TYR A 399 31.52 -7.62 -26.36
CA TYR A 399 32.54 -7.33 -27.36
C TYR A 399 32.19 -6.05 -28.09
N ARG A 400 33.19 -5.25 -28.45
CA ARG A 400 33.00 -3.98 -29.16
C ARG A 400 33.66 -4.04 -30.53
N CYS A 401 32.97 -3.53 -31.56
CA CYS A 401 33.54 -3.35 -32.89
C CYS A 401 33.61 -1.86 -33.22
N GLU A 402 34.81 -1.29 -33.32
CA GLU A 402 35.01 0.13 -33.60
C GLU A 402 34.64 0.49 -35.04
N ILE A 403 34.88 -0.41 -36.00
CA ILE A 403 34.51 -0.24 -37.42
C ILE A 403 32.99 -0.04 -37.58
N CYS A 404 32.17 -0.69 -36.74
CA CYS A 404 30.71 -0.59 -36.75
C CYS A 404 30.19 0.43 -35.72
N SER A 405 30.76 1.63 -35.67
CA SER A 405 30.35 2.71 -34.74
C SER A 405 30.45 2.33 -33.25
N ASN A 406 31.50 1.60 -32.88
CA ASN A 406 31.73 1.09 -31.51
C ASN A 406 30.54 0.31 -30.93
N LYS A 407 29.81 -0.43 -31.79
CA LYS A 407 28.64 -1.21 -31.39
C LYS A 407 29.03 -2.35 -30.45
N VAL A 408 28.27 -2.50 -29.37
CA VAL A 408 28.39 -3.59 -28.41
C VAL A 408 27.64 -4.83 -28.95
N TYR A 409 28.31 -5.96 -28.93
CA TYR A 409 27.77 -7.27 -29.27
C TYR A 409 27.85 -8.17 -28.04
N ASN A 410 26.70 -8.77 -27.70
CA ASN A 410 26.59 -9.70 -26.58
C ASN A 410 26.86 -11.10 -27.11
N GLY A 411 28.02 -11.63 -26.78
CA GLY A 411 28.44 -12.96 -27.19
C GLY A 411 29.46 -13.02 -28.31
N ARG A 412 30.42 -13.94 -28.17
CA ARG A 412 31.48 -14.16 -29.17
C ARG A 412 30.91 -14.62 -30.52
N ARG A 413 29.87 -15.45 -30.52
CA ARG A 413 29.29 -16.01 -31.74
C ARG A 413 28.53 -14.97 -32.57
N THR A 414 27.80 -14.07 -31.92
CA THR A 414 27.12 -12.94 -32.59
C THR A 414 28.16 -11.96 -33.13
N PHE A 415 29.23 -11.73 -32.38
CA PHE A 415 30.39 -10.99 -32.86
C PHE A 415 31.05 -11.66 -34.06
N GLU A 416 31.35 -12.95 -34.06
CA GLU A 416 31.97 -13.59 -35.24
C GLU A 416 31.05 -13.57 -36.48
N ARG A 417 29.73 -13.61 -36.28
CA ARG A 417 28.75 -13.44 -37.36
C ARG A 417 28.72 -12.01 -37.92
N HIS A 418 28.98 -10.99 -37.09
CA HIS A 418 28.92 -9.59 -37.49
C HIS A 418 29.89 -9.24 -38.63
N PHE A 419 31.02 -9.96 -38.74
CA PHE A 419 32.00 -9.74 -39.81
C PHE A 419 31.45 -10.02 -41.22
N ASN A 420 30.38 -10.80 -41.33
CA ASN A 420 29.71 -11.07 -42.61
C ASN A 420 28.36 -10.34 -42.73
N GLU A 421 27.98 -9.51 -41.75
CA GLU A 421 26.75 -8.74 -41.81
C GLU A 421 26.92 -7.56 -42.78
N GLU A 422 25.85 -7.22 -43.50
CA GLU A 422 25.82 -6.14 -44.50
C GLU A 422 26.33 -4.82 -43.94
N ARG A 423 26.03 -4.53 -42.66
CA ARG A 423 26.51 -3.32 -41.99
C ARG A 423 28.04 -3.30 -41.93
N HIS A 424 28.68 -4.38 -41.47
CA HIS A 424 30.15 -4.40 -41.35
C HIS A 424 30.83 -4.32 -42.73
N LEU A 425 30.31 -5.05 -43.71
CA LEU A 425 30.79 -5.02 -45.08
C LEU A 425 30.65 -3.63 -45.71
N TYR A 426 29.55 -2.93 -45.42
CA TYR A 426 29.32 -1.55 -45.85
C TYR A 426 30.35 -0.59 -45.24
N HIS A 427 30.62 -0.68 -43.93
CA HIS A 427 31.64 0.17 -43.28
C HIS A 427 33.04 -0.08 -43.85
N LEU A 428 33.41 -1.33 -44.13
CA LEU A 428 34.69 -1.65 -44.80
C LEU A 428 34.77 -1.05 -46.21
N ARG A 429 33.69 -1.17 -47.00
CA ARG A 429 33.62 -0.59 -48.34
C ARG A 429 33.71 0.94 -48.30
N CYS A 430 33.05 1.60 -47.34
CA CYS A 430 33.13 3.05 -47.15
C CYS A 430 34.53 3.52 -46.70
N LEU A 431 35.30 2.66 -46.04
CA LEU A 431 36.71 2.92 -45.69
C LEU A 431 37.67 2.72 -46.87
N GLY A 432 37.18 2.29 -48.04
CA GLY A 432 37.99 2.01 -49.23
C GLY A 432 38.72 0.66 -49.17
N ILE A 433 38.27 -0.26 -48.29
CA ILE A 433 38.80 -1.61 -48.16
C ILE A 433 37.83 -2.58 -48.81
N GLU A 434 38.31 -3.43 -49.74
CA GLU A 434 37.45 -4.44 -50.35
C GLU A 434 37.11 -5.55 -49.32
N PRO A 435 35.81 -5.82 -49.09
CA PRO A 435 35.42 -6.84 -48.12
C PRO A 435 35.88 -8.23 -48.57
N SER A 436 36.75 -8.86 -47.78
CA SER A 436 37.25 -10.21 -48.02
C SER A 436 37.36 -10.99 -46.71
N SER A 437 37.53 -12.30 -46.79
CA SER A 437 37.73 -13.16 -45.61
C SER A 437 39.00 -12.82 -44.82
N VAL A 438 39.96 -12.11 -45.41
CA VAL A 438 41.22 -11.69 -44.80
C VAL A 438 40.99 -10.65 -43.69
N PHE A 439 39.94 -9.84 -43.79
CA PHE A 439 39.62 -8.81 -42.79
C PHE A 439 38.77 -9.33 -41.63
N LYS A 440 38.47 -10.64 -41.59
CA LYS A 440 37.73 -11.25 -40.48
C LYS A 440 38.61 -11.28 -39.22
N GLY A 441 38.13 -10.66 -38.14
CA GLY A 441 38.82 -10.61 -36.85
C GLY A 441 39.42 -9.26 -36.49
N ILE A 442 39.43 -8.29 -37.41
CA ILE A 442 39.91 -6.92 -37.13
C ILE A 442 38.76 -6.06 -36.65
N THR A 443 38.96 -5.35 -35.54
CA THR A 443 37.92 -4.56 -34.90
C THR A 443 38.21 -3.06 -34.96
N LYS A 444 39.49 -2.68 -35.03
CA LYS A 444 39.95 -1.29 -35.10
C LYS A 444 40.15 -0.85 -36.54
N ILE A 445 39.76 0.39 -36.80
CA ILE A 445 39.83 0.99 -38.14
C ILE A 445 41.28 1.15 -38.61
N LYS A 446 42.19 1.55 -37.69
CA LYS A 446 43.60 1.79 -38.01
C LYS A 446 44.33 0.52 -38.49
N GLU A 447 44.11 -0.58 -37.78
CA GLU A 447 44.72 -1.89 -38.09
C GLU A 447 44.22 -2.42 -39.45
N ALA A 448 42.94 -2.22 -39.78
CA ALA A 448 42.37 -2.62 -41.07
C ALA A 448 43.01 -1.85 -42.25
N GLN A 449 43.26 -0.55 -42.07
CA GLN A 449 43.89 0.29 -43.09
C GLN A 449 45.36 -0.08 -43.34
N GLU A 450 46.12 -0.38 -42.29
CA GLU A 450 47.51 -0.85 -42.39
C GLU A 450 47.59 -2.19 -43.14
N LEU A 451 46.69 -3.12 -42.82
CA LEU A 451 46.62 -4.42 -43.49
C LEU A 451 46.26 -4.28 -44.97
N TRP A 452 45.33 -3.37 -45.31
CA TRP A 452 44.97 -3.10 -46.70
C TRP A 452 46.13 -2.53 -47.52
N LYS A 453 46.92 -1.60 -46.96
CA LYS A 453 48.13 -1.08 -47.60
C LYS A 453 49.16 -2.18 -47.86
N ASN A 454 49.36 -3.09 -46.90
CA ASN A 454 50.27 -4.22 -47.07
C ASN A 454 49.80 -5.20 -48.16
N MET A 455 48.48 -5.42 -48.29
CA MET A 455 47.90 -6.27 -49.33
C MET A 455 48.03 -5.66 -50.73
N GLN A 456 47.82 -4.35 -50.88
CA GLN A 456 48.07 -3.64 -52.14
C GLN A 456 49.57 -3.67 -52.52
N GLY A 457 50.47 -3.60 -51.54
CA GLY A 457 51.91 -3.78 -51.77
C GLY A 457 52.29 -5.22 -52.17
N GLN A 458 51.70 -6.24 -51.54
CA GLN A 458 51.98 -7.65 -51.86
C GLN A 458 51.34 -8.12 -53.17
N SER A 459 50.16 -7.62 -53.53
CA SER A 459 49.51 -7.95 -54.81
C SER A 459 50.28 -7.45 -56.02
N GLN A 460 51.09 -6.39 -55.88
CA GLN A 460 52.06 -5.97 -56.89
C GLN A 460 53.28 -6.92 -57.00
N LEU A 461 53.59 -7.68 -55.95
CA LEU A 461 54.70 -8.66 -55.91
C LEU A 461 54.27 -10.08 -56.34
N THR A 462 53.03 -10.50 -56.05
CA THR A 462 52.53 -11.86 -56.34
C THR A 462 52.01 -12.06 -57.76
N SER A 463 51.96 -11.03 -58.60
CA SER A 463 51.59 -11.14 -60.03
C SER A 463 52.70 -11.75 -60.92
N ILE A 464 53.85 -12.13 -60.34
CA ILE A 464 54.99 -12.72 -61.06
C ILE A 464 54.97 -14.27 -61.07
N ALA A 465 54.13 -14.94 -60.28
CA ALA A 465 54.16 -16.40 -60.13
C ALA A 465 52.78 -17.07 -60.20
N ALA A 466 52.15 -17.11 -61.39
CA ALA A 466 51.11 -18.10 -61.69
C ALA A 466 50.99 -18.37 -63.20
N VAL A 467 50.96 -19.66 -63.54
CA VAL A 467 50.92 -20.29 -64.86
C VAL A 467 49.65 -19.92 -65.66
N PRO A 468 49.71 -19.74 -67.00
CA PRO A 468 48.59 -19.21 -67.78
C PRO A 468 47.59 -20.29 -68.22
N SER A 469 46.30 -20.08 -67.94
CA SER A 469 45.20 -20.76 -68.63
C SER A 469 44.26 -19.74 -69.26
N LYS A 470 44.35 -19.69 -70.60
CA LYS A 470 43.49 -19.17 -71.69
C LYS A 470 42.47 -18.02 -71.43
N PRO A 471 42.39 -17.03 -72.34
CA PRO A 471 41.77 -15.74 -72.09
C PRO A 471 40.32 -15.63 -72.60
N ASN A 472 39.59 -14.64 -72.09
CA ASN A 472 38.66 -13.84 -72.88
C ASN A 472 38.49 -12.43 -72.26
N PRO A 473 38.20 -11.40 -73.07
CA PRO A 473 38.87 -10.12 -72.94
C PRO A 473 37.89 -9.00 -72.59
N SER A 474 38.19 -8.27 -71.52
CA SER A 474 37.79 -6.87 -71.43
C SER A 474 38.61 -6.16 -70.35
N GLN A 475 39.45 -5.25 -70.84
CA GLN A 475 40.00 -4.11 -70.11
C GLN A 475 40.94 -4.44 -68.95
N LEU A 476 42.12 -4.92 -69.32
CA LEU A 476 43.32 -4.88 -68.48
C LEU A 476 44.18 -3.69 -68.95
N LYS A 477 44.24 -2.60 -68.17
CA LYS A 477 45.37 -1.66 -68.20
C LYS A 477 46.40 -2.19 -67.22
N VAL A 478 47.35 -2.96 -67.72
CA VAL A 478 48.58 -3.31 -67.01
C VAL A 478 49.68 -2.39 -67.54
N PRO A 479 50.34 -1.57 -66.71
CA PRO A 479 51.63 -0.99 -67.06
C PRO A 479 52.72 -1.97 -66.63
N THR A 480 53.06 -2.92 -67.49
CA THR A 480 54.37 -3.59 -67.42
C THR A 480 55.23 -2.96 -68.51
N GLU A 481 55.86 -1.84 -68.15
CA GLU A 481 56.84 -1.16 -68.98
C GLU A 481 58.16 -1.94 -68.88
N LEU A 482 58.26 -3.00 -69.68
CA LEU A 482 59.55 -3.45 -70.19
C LEU A 482 59.96 -2.38 -71.20
N GLU A 483 60.84 -1.48 -70.77
CA GLU A 483 61.43 -0.42 -71.58
C GLU A 483 62.27 -1.07 -72.68
N LEU A 484 61.62 -1.39 -73.81
CA LEU A 484 62.31 -1.75 -75.03
C LEU A 484 62.83 -0.44 -75.62
N GLU A 485 64.14 -0.26 -75.49
CA GLU A 485 64.87 0.90 -75.98
C GLU A 485 65.07 0.75 -77.50
N GLU A 486 64.63 1.75 -78.28
CA GLU A 486 64.76 1.78 -79.74
C GLU A 486 65.68 2.95 -80.13
N GLU A 487 66.65 2.70 -81.01
CA GLU A 487 67.61 3.69 -81.51
C GLU A 487 67.08 4.31 -82.81
N ASP A 488 67.05 5.64 -82.87
CA ASP A 488 66.74 6.42 -84.07
C ASP A 488 67.92 6.43 -85.08
N GLU A 489 67.70 6.84 -86.33
CA GLU A 489 68.70 6.95 -87.41
C GLU A 489 69.87 7.90 -87.07
N GLU A 490 69.70 8.74 -86.03
CA GLU A 490 70.73 9.63 -85.45
C GLU A 490 71.45 9.03 -84.22
N GLY A 491 71.09 7.82 -83.78
CA GLY A 491 71.76 7.07 -82.70
C GLY A 491 71.32 7.43 -81.28
N ASN A 492 70.15 8.06 -81.09
CA ASN A 492 69.60 8.36 -79.78
C ASN A 492 68.66 7.23 -79.30
N VAL A 493 68.85 6.76 -78.07
CA VAL A 493 68.08 5.64 -77.47
C VAL A 493 66.88 6.18 -76.68
N MET A 494 65.66 5.73 -77.00
CA MET A 494 64.43 6.13 -76.29
C MET A 494 63.46 4.98 -76.02
N SER A 495 62.58 5.11 -75.01
CA SER A 495 61.50 4.15 -74.72
C SER A 495 60.50 4.07 -75.88
N LYS A 496 60.07 2.86 -76.25
CA LYS A 496 59.14 2.62 -77.36
C LYS A 496 57.88 3.50 -77.37
N LYS A 497 57.31 3.82 -76.21
CA LYS A 497 56.12 4.70 -76.15
C LYS A 497 56.45 6.11 -76.60
N VAL A 498 57.63 6.60 -76.22
CA VAL A 498 58.13 7.93 -76.59
C VAL A 498 58.51 7.94 -78.07
N TYR A 499 59.20 6.90 -78.56
CA TYR A 499 59.51 6.75 -79.99
C TYR A 499 58.25 6.71 -80.87
N ASP A 500 57.23 5.93 -80.49
CA ASP A 500 55.95 5.86 -81.21
C ASP A 500 55.16 7.19 -81.16
N GLU A 501 55.29 7.96 -80.07
CA GLU A 501 54.68 9.29 -79.95
C GLU A 501 55.42 10.33 -80.81
N LEU A 502 56.75 10.32 -80.84
CA LEU A 502 57.54 11.21 -81.70
C LEU A 502 57.32 10.89 -83.19
N LYS A 503 57.22 9.61 -83.55
CA LYS A 503 56.88 9.17 -84.91
C LYS A 503 55.49 9.61 -85.34
N LYS A 504 54.52 9.60 -84.42
CA LYS A 504 53.16 10.16 -84.66
C LYS A 504 53.14 11.68 -84.76
N GLN A 505 54.07 12.37 -84.12
CA GLN A 505 54.25 13.82 -84.21
C GLN A 505 55.08 14.25 -85.44
N GLY A 506 55.71 13.30 -86.15
CA GLY A 506 56.46 13.53 -87.38
C GLY A 506 57.85 14.16 -87.16
N LEU A 507 58.39 14.02 -85.95
CA LEU A 507 59.70 14.58 -85.55
C LEU A 507 60.85 13.58 -85.71
N VAL A 508 60.53 12.31 -86.01
CA VAL A 508 61.43 11.16 -86.24
C VAL A 508 60.85 10.31 -87.37
#